data_AF-A0AAV0SRT6-F1
#
_entry.id   AF-A0AAV0SRT6-F1
#
_cell.length_a   1.000
_cell.length_b   1.000
_cell.length_c   1.000
_cell.angle_alpha   90.00
_cell.angle_beta   90.00
_cell.angle_gamma   90.00
#
_symmetry.space_group_name_H-M   'P 1'
#
loop_
_entity.id
_entity.type
_entity.pdbx_description
1 polymer ?
#
loop_
_entity_poly.entity_id
_entity_poly.type
_entity_poly.pdbx_seq_one_letter_code
_entity_poly.pdbx_strand_id
1 'polypeptide(L)'
;MGNQVSVPTTDSSASQRDGCPVQNDAEKVVSDETPIQKKKSNGCPVQHDKTPSVVHAMASGCPVTTNGKEDQEIYNVYGQRIDPTNMMPHDPNQEPNTEQRYPLPQDRVQSTIPKGGTEGTWLYPSEQMFFNALKRKKKDEDVHEGDVRAIVSIHNNMNERAWAQVEHYEKVCHPYLKDSKLLKFCGRPDKLTPIAWIKSMLGYGTPFDRHDWTVLRSDNTQVRYVIDYYFDDEKSEQDTIPELHSADKVKSISMYARPAVDSVGALVDRIRFPIAGFLNGFKGPDIAARSTLVEGTQEKKDALEQLSVDEVEQTFTKVKDSCKSCMQEVRTCSNEVQCSQAAMALQLCMGRIICPPQAAAFIKALEGDNETAVEAAFDAMNNTLEQFQERGASAMQEQAVRESLAKK
;
A
#
# COMPACT_ATOMS: atom_id res chain seq x y z
N MET A 1 -31.03 22.81 -23.43
CA MET A 1 -32.22 23.69 -23.54
C MET A 1 -32.50 24.22 -22.14
N GLY A 2 -32.64 25.51 -21.82
CA GLY A 2 -32.57 26.74 -22.61
C GLY A 2 -33.59 27.77 -22.09
N ASN A 3 -33.13 29.01 -21.78
CA ASN A 3 -33.90 30.22 -21.35
C ASN A 3 -34.54 30.24 -19.95
N GLN A 4 -34.79 31.39 -19.30
CA GLN A 4 -34.19 32.76 -19.27
C GLN A 4 -34.74 33.45 -17.98
N VAL A 5 -33.92 34.09 -17.12
CA VAL A 5 -33.64 35.54 -17.03
C VAL A 5 -34.86 36.48 -17.01
N SER A 6 -35.00 37.28 -15.93
CA SER A 6 -35.26 38.75 -15.96
C SER A 6 -35.22 39.39 -14.55
N VAL A 7 -34.55 40.55 -14.45
CA VAL A 7 -34.66 41.58 -13.38
C VAL A 7 -35.20 42.86 -14.06
N PRO A 8 -35.63 43.94 -13.36
CA PRO A 8 -34.69 45.08 -13.20
C PRO A 8 -34.91 46.06 -11.99
N THR A 9 -33.86 46.86 -11.70
CA THR A 9 -33.84 48.30 -11.25
C THR A 9 -34.55 48.76 -9.95
N THR A 10 -33.85 49.25 -8.90
CA THR A 10 -33.36 50.65 -8.58
C THR A 10 -34.48 51.69 -8.32
N ASP A 11 -34.39 52.69 -7.41
CA ASP A 11 -33.22 53.38 -6.83
C ASP A 11 -33.50 54.15 -5.50
N SER A 12 -32.45 54.47 -4.74
CA SER A 12 -32.17 55.67 -3.90
C SER A 12 -33.15 56.30 -2.86
N SER A 13 -32.70 56.27 -1.58
CA SER A 13 -32.22 57.45 -0.79
C SER A 13 -32.85 57.83 0.59
N ALA A 14 -31.92 58.13 1.52
CA ALA A 14 -31.92 59.16 2.58
C ALA A 14 -32.78 59.09 3.87
N SER A 15 -32.07 59.09 5.03
CA SER A 15 -32.34 59.79 6.32
C SER A 15 -33.69 59.58 7.08
N GLN A 16 -33.84 59.78 8.40
CA GLN A 16 -32.94 60.15 9.49
C GLN A 16 -33.52 59.68 10.84
N ARG A 17 -32.65 59.54 11.86
CA ARG A 17 -32.85 59.47 13.33
C ARG A 17 -34.25 59.75 13.92
N ASP A 18 -34.63 58.88 14.86
CA ASP A 18 -35.13 59.13 16.24
C ASP A 18 -35.11 57.75 16.96
N GLY A 19 -35.06 57.55 18.29
CA GLY A 19 -35.09 58.41 19.47
C GLY A 19 -35.48 57.52 20.68
N CYS A 20 -34.56 57.28 21.63
CA CYS A 20 -34.81 56.58 22.91
C CYS A 20 -35.76 57.41 23.84
N PRO A 21 -36.29 56.97 25.01
CA PRO A 21 -35.49 56.43 26.15
C PRO A 21 -36.19 55.61 27.31
N VAL A 22 -35.44 55.43 28.44
CA VAL A 22 -35.80 55.12 29.88
C VAL A 22 -36.29 53.69 30.21
N GLN A 23 -35.74 52.91 31.17
CA GLN A 23 -35.39 53.14 32.60
C GLN A 23 -34.10 52.36 33.01
N ASN A 24 -33.13 52.85 33.80
CA ASN A 24 -33.12 53.33 35.21
C ASN A 24 -33.33 52.18 36.24
N ASP A 25 -32.55 51.98 37.32
CA ASP A 25 -31.47 52.77 37.95
C ASP A 25 -30.57 51.92 38.91
N ALA A 26 -29.57 52.57 39.55
CA ALA A 26 -28.79 52.19 40.76
C ALA A 26 -27.49 51.35 40.57
N GLU A 27 -26.29 51.97 40.61
CA GLU A 27 -25.42 52.25 41.80
C GLU A 27 -24.62 51.02 42.29
N LYS A 28 -23.32 51.01 42.68
CA LYS A 28 -22.25 52.01 43.00
C LYS A 28 -20.91 51.20 43.14
N VAL A 29 -19.64 51.68 43.11
CA VAL A 29 -18.98 52.95 42.69
C VAL A 29 -17.43 52.76 42.71
N VAL A 30 -16.64 53.34 41.77
CA VAL A 30 -15.18 53.72 41.88
C VAL A 30 -14.14 52.57 42.02
N SER A 31 -12.89 52.58 41.51
CA SER A 31 -11.98 53.51 40.77
C SER A 31 -10.99 52.69 39.91
N ASP A 32 -10.11 53.24 39.05
CA ASP A 32 -10.13 54.38 38.11
C ASP A 32 -8.83 54.29 37.26
N GLU A 33 -8.73 55.05 36.19
CA GLU A 33 -7.50 55.41 35.46
C GLU A 33 -6.61 54.30 34.85
N THR A 34 -6.97 53.89 33.63
CA THR A 34 -5.97 53.80 32.55
C THR A 34 -5.52 55.21 32.14
N PRO A 35 -4.35 55.40 31.50
CA PRO A 35 -4.46 55.75 30.07
C PRO A 35 -3.35 55.25 29.11
N ILE A 36 -3.82 54.65 28.01
CA ILE A 36 -3.49 55.01 26.61
C ILE A 36 -2.02 54.84 26.11
N GLN A 37 -1.81 53.99 25.10
CA GLN A 37 -1.50 54.43 23.72
C GLN A 37 -1.70 53.31 22.67
N LYS A 38 -2.56 53.64 21.71
CA LYS A 38 -3.02 52.90 20.52
C LYS A 38 -1.94 52.18 19.69
N LYS A 39 -2.35 51.06 19.06
CA LYS A 39 -2.20 50.89 17.59
C LYS A 39 -3.27 49.95 17.03
N LYS A 40 -3.96 50.40 15.97
CA LYS A 40 -4.75 49.55 15.06
C LYS A 40 -3.91 49.23 13.84
N SER A 41 -3.98 48.01 13.33
CA SER A 41 -3.85 47.71 11.90
C SER A 41 -4.46 46.35 11.58
N ASN A 42 -5.37 46.33 10.61
CA ASN A 42 -5.92 45.11 10.00
C ASN A 42 -4.85 44.42 9.13
N GLY A 43 -5.13 43.19 8.70
CA GLY A 43 -4.60 42.64 7.45
C GLY A 43 -3.93 41.27 7.60
N CYS A 44 -4.65 40.23 7.16
CA CYS A 44 -4.05 38.92 6.90
C CYS A 44 -3.30 38.97 5.56
N PRO A 45 -1.98 38.76 5.49
CA PRO A 45 -1.26 38.75 4.22
C PRO A 45 -1.26 37.34 3.63
N VAL A 46 -2.05 37.13 2.57
CA VAL A 46 -1.85 35.98 1.67
C VAL A 46 -0.60 36.25 0.84
N GLN A 47 0.41 35.38 0.94
CA GLN A 47 1.52 35.34 -0.01
C GLN A 47 1.36 34.12 -0.93
N HIS A 48 1.22 34.40 -2.22
CA HIS A 48 1.50 33.43 -3.27
C HIS A 48 3.01 33.34 -3.54
N ASP A 49 3.40 32.34 -4.34
CA ASP A 49 4.72 32.14 -4.95
C ASP A 49 5.90 31.74 -4.05
N LYS A 50 5.95 30.44 -3.70
CA LYS A 50 7.18 29.61 -3.79
C LYS A 50 6.83 28.19 -4.24
N THR A 51 7.59 27.67 -5.21
CA THR A 51 7.49 26.28 -5.68
C THR A 51 7.90 25.29 -4.57
N PRO A 52 7.09 24.28 -4.23
CA PRO A 52 7.44 23.30 -3.21
C PRO A 52 8.29 22.17 -3.79
N SER A 53 9.54 22.07 -3.34
CA SER A 53 10.35 20.85 -3.50
C SER A 53 9.85 19.75 -2.54
N VAL A 54 10.11 18.48 -2.88
CA VAL A 54 9.49 17.23 -2.36
C VAL A 54 9.73 16.96 -0.84
N VAL A 55 10.32 17.89 -0.10
CA VAL A 55 11.00 17.65 1.19
C VAL A 55 10.24 18.17 2.43
N HIS A 56 8.92 18.38 2.37
CA HIS A 56 8.17 19.00 3.49
C HIS A 56 6.86 18.32 3.93
N ALA A 57 6.55 17.11 3.46
CA ALA A 57 5.27 16.43 3.69
C ALA A 57 5.26 15.36 4.82
N MET A 58 6.21 15.39 5.76
CA MET A 58 6.46 14.30 6.72
C MET A 58 5.99 14.56 8.18
N ALA A 59 5.23 15.64 8.43
CA ALA A 59 4.73 15.97 9.77
C ALA A 59 3.27 15.52 9.99
N SER A 60 3.04 14.30 10.50
CA SER A 60 1.72 13.87 10.98
C SER A 60 1.78 12.75 12.04
N GLY A 61 1.60 13.15 13.31
CA GLY A 61 1.00 12.33 14.38
C GLY A 61 1.78 11.11 14.90
N CYS A 62 2.61 11.30 15.94
CA CYS A 62 3.07 10.19 16.79
C CYS A 62 1.98 9.77 17.80
N PRO A 63 1.62 8.48 17.89
CA PRO A 63 0.84 7.95 19.03
C PRO A 63 1.64 8.01 20.34
N VAL A 64 0.96 8.25 21.45
CA VAL A 64 1.56 8.32 22.80
C VAL A 64 1.95 6.92 23.28
N THR A 65 3.21 6.73 23.68
CA THR A 65 3.69 5.49 24.30
C THR A 65 3.44 5.48 25.81
N THR A 66 2.58 4.59 26.29
CA THR A 66 2.50 4.19 27.70
C THR A 66 3.40 2.98 27.96
N ASN A 67 4.11 2.95 29.08
CA ASN A 67 5.06 1.87 29.41
C ASN A 67 4.36 0.73 30.17
N GLY A 68 4.34 -0.49 29.62
CA GLY A 68 3.94 -1.69 30.39
C GLY A 68 3.62 -2.94 29.56
N LYS A 69 4.58 -3.88 29.53
CA LYS A 69 4.52 -5.34 29.24
C LYS A 69 3.32 -5.95 28.48
N GLU A 70 3.69 -6.70 27.43
CA GLU A 70 2.99 -7.82 26.76
C GLU A 70 1.57 -7.57 26.21
N ASP A 71 1.43 -7.82 24.90
CA ASP A 71 0.18 -7.85 24.11
C ASP A 71 -0.83 -6.71 24.30
N GLN A 72 -0.34 -5.48 24.46
CA GLN A 72 -1.16 -4.31 24.20
C GLN A 72 -1.50 -4.22 22.72
N GLU A 73 -2.75 -4.53 22.39
CA GLU A 73 -3.33 -4.30 21.07
C GLU A 73 -3.24 -2.81 20.74
N ILE A 74 -2.36 -2.46 19.79
CA ILE A 74 -2.22 -1.08 19.32
C ILE A 74 -3.36 -0.80 18.35
N TYR A 75 -4.12 0.26 18.59
CA TYR A 75 -5.17 0.72 17.69
C TYR A 75 -4.75 2.03 17.02
N ASN A 76 -5.10 2.21 15.74
CA ASN A 76 -4.97 3.51 15.09
C ASN A 76 -6.13 4.45 15.48
N VAL A 77 -6.08 5.70 15.00
CA VAL A 77 -7.08 6.75 15.29
C VAL A 77 -8.50 6.35 14.83
N TYR A 78 -8.63 5.36 13.93
CA TYR A 78 -9.88 4.84 13.40
C TYR A 78 -10.32 3.52 14.06
N GLY A 79 -9.67 3.10 15.15
CA GLY A 79 -10.02 1.87 15.87
C GLY A 79 -9.62 0.58 15.16
N GLN A 80 -8.75 0.62 14.15
CA GLN A 80 -8.20 -0.59 13.53
C GLN A 80 -6.99 -1.09 14.31
N ARG A 81 -6.95 -2.40 14.59
CA ARG A 81 -5.81 -3.07 15.23
C ARG A 81 -4.58 -3.03 14.32
N ILE A 82 -3.44 -2.64 14.88
CA ILE A 82 -2.13 -2.53 14.23
C ILE A 82 -1.19 -3.59 14.80
N ASP A 83 -0.49 -4.30 13.92
CA ASP A 83 0.61 -5.21 14.30
C ASP A 83 1.85 -4.36 14.68
N PRO A 84 2.35 -4.41 15.93
CA PRO A 84 3.50 -3.61 16.38
C PRO A 84 4.83 -4.02 15.73
N THR A 85 4.89 -5.16 15.04
CA THR A 85 6.11 -5.68 14.40
C THR A 85 6.38 -5.07 13.03
N ASN A 86 5.36 -4.55 12.35
CA ASN A 86 5.44 -3.94 11.01
C ASN A 86 4.66 -2.62 10.88
N MET A 87 3.91 -2.21 11.92
CA MET A 87 3.02 -1.05 11.94
C MET A 87 1.91 -1.07 10.86
N MET A 88 1.52 -2.26 10.40
CA MET A 88 0.41 -2.45 9.44
C MET A 88 -0.90 -2.77 10.17
N PRO A 89 -2.06 -2.39 9.61
CA PRO A 89 -3.35 -2.93 10.03
C PRO A 89 -3.37 -4.45 9.93
N HIS A 90 -3.98 -5.10 10.92
CA HIS A 90 -4.12 -6.55 10.96
C HIS A 90 -4.93 -7.06 9.76
N ASP A 91 -6.00 -6.34 9.42
CA ASP A 91 -6.88 -6.59 8.27
C ASP A 91 -6.74 -5.43 7.28
N PRO A 92 -5.75 -5.49 6.36
CA PRO A 92 -5.46 -4.41 5.42
C PRO A 92 -6.49 -4.35 4.29
N ASN A 93 -6.92 -3.14 3.92
CA ASN A 93 -7.91 -2.95 2.86
C ASN A 93 -7.41 -3.46 1.49
N GLN A 94 -8.10 -4.49 0.98
CA GLN A 94 -7.91 -5.10 -0.34
C GLN A 94 -9.00 -4.69 -1.35
N GLU A 95 -10.00 -3.88 -0.97
CA GLU A 95 -11.02 -3.41 -1.91
C GLU A 95 -10.40 -2.45 -2.95
N PRO A 96 -10.83 -2.49 -4.23
CA PRO A 96 -10.38 -1.54 -5.24
C PRO A 96 -10.62 -0.09 -4.85
N ASN A 97 -9.71 0.81 -5.23
CA ASN A 97 -9.92 2.24 -5.01
C ASN A 97 -11.04 2.77 -5.92
N THR A 98 -11.78 3.81 -5.49
CA THR A 98 -12.85 4.43 -6.29
C THR A 98 -12.38 5.00 -7.63
N GLU A 99 -11.10 5.33 -7.76
CA GLU A 99 -10.47 5.85 -8.98
C GLU A 99 -9.78 4.76 -9.83
N GLN A 100 -9.77 3.51 -9.36
CA GLN A 100 -9.05 2.42 -10.00
C GLN A 100 -9.77 1.92 -11.26
N ARG A 101 -9.07 1.89 -12.39
CA ARG A 101 -9.60 1.45 -13.69
C ARG A 101 -9.40 -0.04 -13.94
N TYR A 102 -8.31 -0.62 -13.43
CA TYR A 102 -7.90 -2.00 -13.72
C TYR A 102 -7.85 -2.88 -12.47
N PRO A 103 -8.27 -4.15 -12.54
CA PRO A 103 -8.23 -5.05 -11.39
C PRO A 103 -6.78 -5.41 -11.02
N LEU A 104 -6.41 -5.28 -9.74
CA LEU A 104 -5.09 -5.66 -9.24
C LEU A 104 -5.17 -6.97 -8.43
N PRO A 105 -4.16 -7.85 -8.48
CA PRO A 105 -4.12 -9.05 -7.67
C PRO A 105 -4.19 -8.75 -6.16
N GLN A 106 -5.01 -9.53 -5.44
CA GLN A 106 -5.13 -9.49 -3.98
C GLN A 106 -4.27 -10.55 -3.28
N ASP A 107 -3.67 -11.46 -4.05
CA ASP A 107 -2.78 -12.50 -3.53
C ASP A 107 -1.52 -11.91 -2.89
N ARG A 108 -1.03 -12.57 -1.83
CA ARG A 108 0.16 -12.15 -1.09
C ARG A 108 1.29 -13.14 -1.30
N VAL A 109 2.46 -12.62 -1.68
CA VAL A 109 3.66 -13.44 -1.93
C VAL A 109 4.35 -13.77 -0.60
N GLN A 110 4.75 -15.03 -0.44
CA GLN A 110 5.55 -15.48 0.70
C GLN A 110 7.02 -15.09 0.49
N SER A 111 7.62 -14.44 1.50
CA SER A 111 9.07 -14.13 1.50
C SER A 111 9.90 -15.33 1.94
N THR A 112 11.21 -15.27 1.69
CA THR A 112 12.21 -16.18 2.26
C THR A 112 12.69 -15.72 3.65
N ILE A 113 12.21 -14.57 4.14
CA ILE A 113 12.66 -13.92 5.38
C ILE A 113 11.95 -14.57 6.58
N PRO A 114 12.64 -15.26 7.51
CA PRO A 114 12.01 -15.87 8.67
C PRO A 114 11.40 -14.82 9.60
N LYS A 115 10.17 -15.04 10.10
CA LYS A 115 9.51 -14.13 11.04
C LYS A 115 9.88 -14.48 12.49
N GLY A 116 10.42 -13.50 13.20
CA GLY A 116 10.73 -13.66 14.63
C GLY A 116 9.46 -13.84 15.45
N GLY A 117 9.49 -14.78 16.40
CA GLY A 117 8.32 -15.15 17.21
C GLY A 117 7.38 -16.18 16.55
N THR A 118 7.65 -16.63 15.32
CA THR A 118 6.92 -17.73 14.68
C THR A 118 7.86 -18.69 13.94
N GLU A 119 7.33 -19.80 13.43
CA GLU A 119 8.03 -20.73 12.54
C GLU A 119 7.74 -20.47 11.04
N GLY A 120 7.06 -19.37 10.73
CA GLY A 120 6.78 -18.96 9.36
C GLY A 120 7.75 -17.88 8.84
N THR A 121 7.56 -17.50 7.58
CA THR A 121 8.21 -16.33 6.98
C THR A 121 7.27 -15.13 6.91
N TRP A 122 7.80 -13.95 6.55
CA TRP A 122 6.96 -12.78 6.30
C TRP A 122 6.15 -12.93 5.00
N LEU A 123 4.96 -12.31 4.95
CA LEU A 123 4.15 -12.20 3.74
C LEU A 123 4.21 -10.76 3.23
N TYR A 124 4.54 -10.58 1.96
CA TYR A 124 4.52 -9.26 1.32
C TYR A 124 3.07 -8.75 1.14
N PRO A 125 2.87 -7.42 1.01
CA PRO A 125 1.61 -6.87 0.53
C PRO A 125 1.25 -7.41 -0.86
N SER A 126 -0.06 -7.52 -1.14
CA SER A 126 -0.54 -7.71 -2.51
C SER A 126 -0.38 -6.43 -3.34
N GLU A 127 -0.52 -6.53 -4.66
CA GLU A 127 -0.53 -5.37 -5.56
C GLU A 127 -1.66 -4.40 -5.21
N GLN A 128 -2.85 -4.92 -4.93
CA GLN A 128 -4.01 -4.13 -4.51
C GLN A 128 -3.77 -3.41 -3.17
N MET A 129 -3.18 -4.09 -2.17
CA MET A 129 -2.79 -3.45 -0.90
C MET A 129 -1.74 -2.35 -1.11
N PHE A 130 -0.79 -2.56 -2.03
CA PHE A 130 0.27 -1.61 -2.32
C PHE A 130 -0.27 -0.34 -3.01
N PHE A 131 -1.10 -0.51 -4.04
CA PHE A 131 -1.76 0.60 -4.73
C PHE A 131 -2.65 1.42 -3.79
N ASN A 132 -3.45 0.75 -2.94
CA ASN A 132 -4.24 1.41 -1.89
C ASN A 132 -3.37 2.18 -0.88
N ALA A 133 -2.13 1.73 -0.63
CA ALA A 133 -1.18 2.44 0.22
C ALA A 133 -0.52 3.64 -0.48
N LEU A 134 -0.29 3.59 -1.79
CA LEU A 134 0.17 4.75 -2.59
C LEU A 134 -0.89 5.85 -2.64
N LYS A 135 -2.12 5.50 -3.04
CA LYS A 135 -3.30 6.39 -3.08
C LYS A 135 -3.51 7.10 -1.74
N ARG A 136 -3.50 6.35 -0.63
CA ARG A 136 -3.64 6.91 0.74
C ARG A 136 -2.50 7.88 1.11
N LYS A 137 -1.29 7.67 0.56
CA LYS A 137 -0.12 8.53 0.81
C LYS A 137 0.00 9.69 -0.19
N LYS A 138 -0.89 9.80 -1.19
CA LYS A 138 -0.77 10.73 -2.33
C LYS A 138 0.60 10.60 -3.02
N LYS A 139 0.96 9.36 -3.35
CA LYS A 139 2.22 8.99 -4.04
C LYS A 139 1.95 8.20 -5.32
N ASP A 140 0.78 8.44 -5.89
CA ASP A 140 0.22 7.77 -7.06
C ASP A 140 0.10 8.70 -8.27
N GLU A 141 0.51 9.98 -8.16
CA GLU A 141 0.33 11.00 -9.21
C GLU A 141 0.90 10.57 -10.58
N ASP A 142 1.97 9.75 -10.59
CA ASP A 142 2.59 9.17 -11.78
C ASP A 142 2.50 7.62 -11.86
N VAL A 143 1.70 6.95 -11.02
CA VAL A 143 1.66 5.47 -10.93
C VAL A 143 0.42 4.90 -11.60
N HIS A 144 0.60 4.28 -12.78
CA HIS A 144 -0.45 3.51 -13.43
C HIS A 144 -0.63 2.13 -12.77
N GLU A 145 -1.84 1.57 -12.83
CA GLU A 145 -2.10 0.19 -12.36
C GLU A 145 -1.18 -0.83 -13.04
N GLY A 146 -0.86 -0.61 -14.33
CA GLY A 146 0.09 -1.45 -15.08
C GLY A 146 1.53 -1.42 -14.56
N ASP A 147 1.93 -0.39 -13.80
CA ASP A 147 3.26 -0.33 -13.18
C ASP A 147 3.31 -1.06 -11.84
N VAL A 148 2.16 -1.28 -11.18
CA VAL A 148 2.10 -1.79 -9.79
C VAL A 148 2.79 -3.15 -9.67
N ARG A 149 2.57 -4.07 -10.61
CA ARG A 149 3.26 -5.38 -10.65
C ARG A 149 4.78 -5.22 -10.61
N ALA A 150 5.35 -4.40 -11.50
CA ALA A 150 6.79 -4.16 -11.55
C ALA A 150 7.30 -3.45 -10.28
N ILE A 151 6.58 -2.46 -9.77
CA ILE A 151 6.93 -1.75 -8.54
C ILE A 151 6.96 -2.70 -7.34
N VAL A 152 5.95 -3.55 -7.17
CA VAL A 152 5.89 -4.53 -6.07
C VAL A 152 6.98 -5.59 -6.22
N SER A 153 7.28 -6.03 -7.45
CA SER A 153 8.42 -6.90 -7.77
C SER A 153 9.73 -6.33 -7.19
N ILE A 154 10.01 -5.07 -7.52
CA ILE A 154 11.23 -4.35 -7.10
C ILE A 154 11.27 -4.25 -5.57
N HIS A 155 10.17 -3.86 -4.92
CA HIS A 155 10.13 -3.75 -3.45
C HIS A 155 10.37 -5.09 -2.75
N ASN A 156 9.78 -6.18 -3.25
CA ASN A 156 9.98 -7.51 -2.69
C ASN A 156 11.45 -7.97 -2.87
N ASN A 157 12.02 -7.80 -4.06
CA ASN A 157 13.44 -8.09 -4.31
C ASN A 157 14.38 -7.23 -3.45
N MET A 158 14.07 -5.94 -3.25
CA MET A 158 14.83 -5.06 -2.36
C MET A 158 14.83 -5.56 -0.91
N ASN A 159 13.69 -6.05 -0.42
CA ASN A 159 13.60 -6.64 0.92
C ASN A 159 14.44 -7.93 1.04
N GLU A 160 14.40 -8.81 0.04
CA GLU A 160 15.24 -10.02 0.01
C GLU A 160 16.73 -9.68 -0.05
N ARG A 161 17.13 -8.67 -0.84
CA ARG A 161 18.51 -8.15 -0.89
C ARG A 161 18.96 -7.56 0.44
N ALA A 162 18.10 -6.78 1.08
CA ALA A 162 18.37 -6.19 2.40
C ALA A 162 18.57 -7.29 3.45
N TRP A 163 17.72 -8.31 3.46
CA TRP A 163 17.86 -9.46 4.35
C TRP A 163 19.11 -10.30 4.07
N ALA A 164 19.47 -10.52 2.80
CA ALA A 164 20.69 -11.23 2.44
C ALA A 164 21.96 -10.51 2.92
N GLN A 165 21.99 -9.16 2.92
CA GLN A 165 23.08 -8.40 3.54
C GLN A 165 23.13 -8.60 5.07
N VAL A 166 21.98 -8.58 5.75
CA VAL A 166 21.87 -8.84 7.19
C VAL A 166 22.35 -10.24 7.56
N GLU A 167 21.89 -11.27 6.86
CA GLU A 167 22.36 -12.65 7.08
C GLU A 167 23.86 -12.79 6.86
N HIS A 168 24.43 -12.14 5.83
CA HIS A 168 25.86 -12.20 5.56
C HIS A 168 26.67 -11.52 6.68
N TYR A 169 26.16 -10.43 7.25
CA TYR A 169 26.74 -9.78 8.43
C TYR A 169 26.76 -10.71 9.66
N GLU A 170 25.63 -11.35 9.96
CA GLU A 170 25.49 -12.30 11.05
C GLU A 170 26.40 -13.53 10.84
N LYS A 171 26.45 -14.09 9.63
CA LYS A 171 27.32 -15.23 9.27
C LYS A 171 28.82 -14.92 9.45
N VAL A 172 29.27 -13.69 9.17
CA VAL A 172 30.68 -13.29 9.29
C VAL A 172 31.06 -12.91 10.72
N CYS A 173 30.21 -12.20 11.45
CA CYS A 173 30.51 -11.74 12.82
C CYS A 173 30.16 -12.78 13.90
N HIS A 174 29.11 -13.57 13.70
CA HIS A 174 28.59 -14.56 14.66
C HIS A 174 28.28 -15.93 14.01
N PRO A 175 29.26 -16.62 13.41
CA PRO A 175 29.05 -17.91 12.71
C PRO A 175 28.50 -19.05 13.60
N TYR A 176 28.48 -18.86 14.92
CA TYR A 176 27.91 -19.77 15.92
C TYR A 176 26.42 -19.50 16.21
N LEU A 177 25.89 -18.32 15.88
CA LEU A 177 24.46 -17.99 15.96
C LEU A 177 23.83 -18.25 14.59
N LYS A 178 23.20 -19.41 14.45
CA LYS A 178 22.48 -19.80 13.24
C LYS A 178 21.05 -19.27 13.29
N ASP A 179 20.38 -19.30 12.15
CA ASP A 179 18.91 -19.20 12.06
C ASP A 179 18.31 -17.90 12.64
N SER A 180 19.04 -16.79 12.51
CA SER A 180 18.54 -15.44 12.85
C SER A 180 17.24 -15.13 12.10
N LYS A 181 16.22 -14.62 12.80
CA LYS A 181 14.89 -14.28 12.25
C LYS A 181 14.65 -12.76 12.29
N LEU A 182 13.88 -12.20 11.34
CA LEU A 182 13.47 -10.79 11.36
C LEU A 182 12.27 -10.60 12.30
N LEU A 183 12.47 -9.93 13.43
CA LEU A 183 11.46 -9.74 14.47
C LEU A 183 10.52 -8.56 14.19
N LYS A 184 11.07 -7.43 13.74
CA LYS A 184 10.30 -6.22 13.39
C LYS A 184 11.06 -5.31 12.44
N PHE A 185 10.33 -4.49 11.68
CA PHE A 185 10.91 -3.45 10.82
C PHE A 185 10.15 -2.13 10.96
N CYS A 186 10.86 -1.01 10.78
CA CYS A 186 10.32 0.33 10.94
C CYS A 186 10.99 1.30 9.96
N GLY A 187 10.20 1.92 9.08
CA GLY A 187 10.66 3.01 8.22
C GLY A 187 10.95 4.29 9.01
N ARG A 188 12.04 4.97 8.69
CA ARG A 188 12.53 6.19 9.37
C ARG A 188 13.15 7.19 8.39
N PRO A 189 12.44 7.61 7.32
CA PRO A 189 13.00 8.44 6.25
C PRO A 189 13.59 9.76 6.76
N ASP A 190 12.91 10.45 7.68
CA ASP A 190 13.34 11.77 8.18
C ASP A 190 14.54 11.75 9.13
N LYS A 191 15.01 10.56 9.52
CA LYS A 191 16.08 10.40 10.51
C LYS A 191 17.33 9.91 9.83
N LEU A 192 18.17 10.80 9.33
CA LEU A 192 19.49 10.43 8.81
C LEU A 192 20.33 9.70 9.88
N THR A 193 21.20 8.78 9.44
CA THR A 193 22.25 8.25 10.33
C THR A 193 23.32 9.33 10.56
N PRO A 194 24.08 9.31 11.68
CA PRO A 194 25.18 10.25 11.88
C PRO A 194 26.20 10.24 10.73
N ILE A 195 26.43 9.06 10.13
CA ILE A 195 27.29 8.90 8.95
C ILE A 195 26.66 9.53 7.71
N ALA A 196 25.36 9.32 7.47
CA ALA A 196 24.65 9.96 6.35
C ALA A 196 24.61 11.49 6.49
N TRP A 197 24.47 12.01 7.71
CA TRP A 197 24.54 13.44 8.00
C TRP A 197 25.94 14.03 7.71
N ILE A 198 27.02 13.38 8.16
CA ILE A 198 28.40 13.79 7.83
C ILE A 198 28.65 13.72 6.32
N LYS A 199 28.20 12.65 5.65
CA LYS A 199 28.31 12.49 4.20
C LYS A 199 27.60 13.62 3.45
N SER A 200 26.38 13.96 3.88
CA SER A 200 25.61 15.09 3.33
C SER A 200 26.35 16.42 3.48
N MET A 201 26.94 16.68 4.65
CA MET A 201 27.77 17.87 4.89
C MET A 201 29.03 17.94 3.99
N LEU A 202 29.54 16.78 3.56
CA LEU A 202 30.68 16.67 2.63
C LEU A 202 30.27 16.61 1.15
N GLY A 203 29.00 16.87 0.82
CA GLY A 203 28.51 16.92 -0.57
C GLY A 203 28.19 15.56 -1.20
N TYR A 204 28.19 14.47 -0.43
CA TYR A 204 27.73 13.16 -0.92
C TYR A 204 26.20 13.04 -0.80
N GLY A 205 25.60 12.25 -1.70
CA GLY A 205 24.16 11.97 -1.69
C GLY A 205 23.64 11.44 -0.35
N THR A 206 22.50 11.98 0.10
CA THR A 206 21.73 11.45 1.22
C THR A 206 20.96 10.20 0.83
N PRO A 207 20.71 9.26 1.75
CA PRO A 207 19.75 8.19 1.48
C PRO A 207 18.35 8.80 1.30
N PHE A 208 17.61 8.33 0.29
CA PHE A 208 16.24 8.77 0.02
C PHE A 208 15.23 8.07 0.94
N ASP A 209 15.60 6.88 1.44
CA ASP A 209 14.83 6.11 2.40
C ASP A 209 15.75 5.39 3.38
N ARG A 210 15.25 5.17 4.59
CA ARG A 210 15.96 4.51 5.68
C ARG A 210 15.03 3.60 6.45
N HIS A 211 15.48 2.37 6.68
CA HIS A 211 14.78 1.39 7.49
C HIS A 211 15.64 0.94 8.69
N ASP A 212 15.00 0.83 9.86
CA ASP A 212 15.57 0.17 11.03
C ASP A 212 14.90 -1.21 11.17
N TRP A 213 15.67 -2.29 11.07
CA TRP A 213 15.22 -3.67 11.24
C TRP A 213 15.70 -4.20 12.59
N THR A 214 14.97 -5.12 13.22
CA THR A 214 15.42 -5.80 14.45
C THR A 214 15.48 -7.29 14.20
N VAL A 215 16.68 -7.84 14.33
CA VAL A 215 16.99 -9.25 14.14
C VAL A 215 16.94 -9.94 15.50
N LEU A 216 16.25 -11.08 15.57
CA LEU A 216 16.28 -12.01 16.70
C LEU A 216 17.28 -13.13 16.39
N ARG A 217 18.32 -13.26 17.20
CA ARG A 217 19.32 -14.33 17.11
C ARG A 217 18.87 -15.59 17.86
N SER A 218 19.50 -16.72 17.60
CA SER A 218 19.22 -18.00 18.28
C SER A 218 19.43 -18.00 19.80
N ASP A 219 20.21 -17.05 20.33
CA ASP A 219 20.41 -16.83 21.77
C ASP A 219 19.35 -15.88 22.39
N ASN A 220 18.30 -15.55 21.63
CA ASN A 220 17.25 -14.57 21.94
C ASN A 220 17.73 -13.11 22.06
N THR A 221 18.97 -12.80 21.67
CA THR A 221 19.41 -11.40 21.62
C THR A 221 18.75 -10.67 20.44
N GLN A 222 18.30 -9.43 20.69
CA GLN A 222 17.71 -8.56 19.69
C GLN A 222 18.73 -7.52 19.24
N VAL A 223 19.07 -7.50 17.95
CA VAL A 223 20.02 -6.55 17.37
C VAL A 223 19.34 -5.70 16.32
N ARG A 224 19.40 -4.38 16.51
CA ARG A 224 18.91 -3.41 15.52
C ARG A 224 19.92 -3.28 14.39
N TYR A 225 19.46 -3.41 13.16
CA TYR A 225 20.16 -3.07 11.92
C TYR A 225 19.61 -1.76 11.38
N VAL A 226 20.47 -1.00 10.69
CA VAL A 226 20.09 0.18 9.93
C VAL A 226 20.42 -0.08 8.46
N ILE A 227 19.45 0.21 7.60
CA ILE A 227 19.50 0.00 6.16
C ILE A 227 19.22 1.35 5.52
N ASP A 228 20.23 1.92 4.87
CA ASP A 228 20.12 3.16 4.11
C ASP A 228 20.00 2.81 2.62
N TYR A 229 19.02 3.39 1.92
CA TYR A 229 18.81 3.25 0.48
C TYR A 229 19.24 4.53 -0.25
N TYR A 230 20.04 4.38 -1.30
CA TYR A 230 20.59 5.47 -2.11
C TYR A 230 20.16 5.30 -3.57
N PHE A 231 19.82 6.41 -4.21
CA PHE A 231 19.49 6.47 -5.63
C PHE A 231 20.67 7.11 -6.38
N ASP A 232 20.88 6.67 -7.62
CA ASP A 232 22.00 7.04 -8.47
C ASP A 232 21.47 7.34 -9.87
N ASP A 233 21.27 8.64 -10.14
CA ASP A 233 20.63 9.14 -11.36
C ASP A 233 21.37 8.66 -12.62
N GLU A 234 22.71 8.63 -12.61
CA GLU A 234 23.55 8.20 -13.74
C GLU A 234 23.36 6.70 -14.07
N LYS A 235 22.93 5.89 -13.10
CA LYS A 235 22.65 4.47 -13.32
C LYS A 235 21.19 4.19 -13.70
N SER A 236 20.29 5.15 -13.54
CA SER A 236 18.88 4.99 -13.92
C SER A 236 18.69 4.76 -15.42
N GLU A 237 19.55 5.33 -16.27
CA GLU A 237 19.57 5.08 -17.73
C GLU A 237 19.88 3.62 -18.10
N GLN A 238 20.45 2.84 -17.17
CA GLN A 238 20.75 1.42 -17.35
C GLN A 238 19.73 0.50 -16.67
N ASP A 239 18.72 1.06 -16.00
CA ASP A 239 17.64 0.28 -15.41
C ASP A 239 16.73 -0.23 -16.52
N THR A 240 16.44 -1.52 -16.49
CA THR A 240 15.40 -2.12 -17.32
C THR A 240 14.27 -2.55 -16.42
N ILE A 241 13.02 -2.32 -16.84
CA ILE A 241 11.84 -2.75 -16.08
C ILE A 241 12.01 -4.24 -15.76
N PRO A 242 12.13 -4.63 -14.49
CA PRO A 242 12.33 -6.03 -14.16
C PRO A 242 11.09 -6.84 -14.52
N GLU A 243 11.29 -7.92 -15.26
CA GLU A 243 10.51 -9.12 -15.01
C GLU A 243 10.69 -9.47 -13.53
N LEU A 244 9.62 -9.98 -12.91
CA LEU A 244 9.32 -10.07 -11.46
C LEU A 244 10.52 -10.36 -10.50
N HIS A 245 11.60 -11.00 -10.96
CA HIS A 245 12.72 -11.45 -10.13
C HIS A 245 14.15 -11.14 -10.61
N SER A 246 14.37 -10.38 -11.70
CA SER A 246 15.73 -10.13 -12.20
C SER A 246 16.54 -9.15 -11.33
N ALA A 247 17.25 -9.69 -10.33
CA ALA A 247 17.93 -8.96 -9.25
C ALA A 247 18.95 -7.89 -9.68
N ASP A 248 19.55 -8.06 -10.87
CA ASP A 248 20.64 -7.21 -11.39
C ASP A 248 20.15 -6.12 -12.38
N LYS A 249 18.85 -6.05 -12.68
CA LYS A 249 18.27 -5.12 -13.68
C LYS A 249 17.92 -3.72 -13.13
N VAL A 250 17.92 -3.52 -11.81
CA VAL A 250 17.84 -2.19 -11.17
C VAL A 250 19.18 -1.87 -10.49
N LYS A 251 19.95 -1.00 -11.15
CA LYS A 251 21.29 -0.56 -10.77
C LYS A 251 21.32 0.83 -10.13
N SER A 252 20.30 1.67 -10.37
CA SER A 252 20.15 2.97 -9.71
C SER A 252 20.00 2.87 -8.19
N ILE A 253 19.31 1.83 -7.70
CA ILE A 253 19.05 1.63 -6.28
C ILE A 253 20.18 0.80 -5.65
N SER A 254 20.97 1.43 -4.79
CA SER A 254 21.93 0.76 -3.92
C SER A 254 21.48 0.81 -2.46
N MET A 255 21.86 -0.18 -1.66
CA MET A 255 21.46 -0.29 -0.26
C MET A 255 22.62 -0.77 0.61
N TYR A 256 22.66 -0.30 1.86
CA TYR A 256 23.70 -0.66 2.82
C TYR A 256 23.15 -0.96 4.22
N ALA A 257 22.93 -2.25 4.48
CA ALA A 257 22.54 -2.80 5.77
C ALA A 257 23.75 -3.00 6.70
N ARG A 258 23.59 -2.66 7.98
CA ARG A 258 24.64 -2.80 9.01
C ARG A 258 24.06 -2.71 10.43
N PRO A 259 24.68 -3.32 11.46
CA PRO A 259 24.24 -3.17 12.85
C PRO A 259 24.15 -1.70 13.27
N ALA A 260 23.18 -1.33 14.11
CA ALA A 260 23.09 -0.02 14.73
C ALA A 260 24.13 0.12 15.85
N VAL A 261 24.73 1.30 16.03
CA VAL A 261 25.77 1.53 17.05
C VAL A 261 25.14 1.80 18.42
N ASP A 262 24.34 0.85 18.88
CA ASP A 262 23.57 0.90 20.12
C ASP A 262 24.26 0.12 21.24
N SER A 263 25.24 -0.71 20.89
CA SER A 263 26.00 -1.55 21.81
C SER A 263 27.47 -1.64 21.38
N VAL A 264 28.35 -1.97 22.33
CA VAL A 264 29.78 -2.20 22.05
C VAL A 264 29.97 -3.36 21.08
N GLY A 265 29.16 -4.42 21.19
CA GLY A 265 29.17 -5.54 20.25
C GLY A 265 28.93 -5.08 18.81
N ALA A 266 27.83 -4.34 18.57
CA ALA A 266 27.51 -3.84 17.23
C ALA A 266 28.54 -2.84 16.68
N LEU A 267 29.25 -2.10 17.54
CA LEU A 267 30.41 -1.29 17.12
C LEU A 267 31.60 -2.17 16.70
N VAL A 268 31.90 -3.21 17.46
CA VAL A 268 32.95 -4.20 17.12
C VAL A 268 32.59 -4.90 15.81
N ASP A 269 31.34 -5.30 15.61
CA ASP A 269 30.87 -5.93 14.36
C ASP A 269 31.08 -5.00 13.16
N ARG A 270 30.81 -3.70 13.30
CA ARG A 270 31.07 -2.68 12.26
C ARG A 270 32.54 -2.53 11.88
N ILE A 271 33.47 -2.83 12.79
CA ILE A 271 34.91 -2.76 12.54
C ILE A 271 35.42 -4.11 12.02
N ARG A 272 34.95 -5.21 12.61
CA ARG A 272 35.34 -6.58 12.28
C ARG A 272 34.93 -6.99 10.87
N PHE A 273 33.70 -6.67 10.46
CA PHE A 273 33.15 -7.08 9.17
C PHE A 273 34.01 -6.67 7.95
N PRO A 274 34.37 -5.39 7.74
CA PRO A 274 35.21 -4.99 6.61
C PRO A 274 36.64 -5.55 6.69
N ILE A 275 37.21 -5.68 7.90
CA ILE A 275 38.55 -6.28 8.09
C ILE A 275 38.52 -7.77 7.70
N ALA A 276 37.49 -8.50 8.13
CA ALA A 276 37.31 -9.91 7.80
C ALA A 276 37.10 -10.12 6.29
N GLY A 277 36.36 -9.23 5.63
CA GLY A 277 36.23 -9.20 4.17
C GLY A 277 37.57 -9.00 3.45
N PHE A 278 38.38 -8.02 3.90
CA PHE A 278 39.70 -7.74 3.33
C PHE A 278 40.70 -8.89 3.53
N LEU A 279 40.73 -9.51 4.72
CA LEU A 279 41.69 -10.57 5.04
C LEU A 279 41.33 -11.93 4.41
N ASN A 280 40.04 -12.27 4.34
CA ASN A 280 39.59 -13.60 3.93
C ASN A 280 38.97 -13.64 2.53
N GLY A 281 38.85 -12.51 1.84
CA GLY A 281 38.35 -12.44 0.46
C GLY A 281 36.92 -12.95 0.28
N PHE A 282 36.06 -12.75 1.29
CA PHE A 282 34.69 -13.25 1.24
C PHE A 282 33.91 -12.64 0.07
N LYS A 283 33.31 -13.51 -0.77
CA LYS A 283 32.30 -13.10 -1.74
C LYS A 283 31.09 -12.53 -0.99
N GLY A 284 30.48 -11.49 -1.54
CA GLY A 284 29.24 -10.92 -1.01
C GLY A 284 28.07 -11.93 -1.03
N PRO A 285 26.92 -11.57 -0.44
CA PRO A 285 25.75 -12.44 -0.43
C PRO A 285 25.33 -12.84 -1.85
N ASP A 286 25.03 -14.12 -2.05
CA ASP A 286 24.49 -14.63 -3.31
C ASP A 286 23.02 -14.21 -3.45
N ILE A 287 22.82 -13.06 -4.09
CA ILE A 287 21.50 -12.49 -4.34
C ILE A 287 20.75 -13.29 -5.41
N ALA A 288 21.46 -13.79 -6.44
CA ALA A 288 20.86 -14.48 -7.57
C ALA A 288 20.18 -15.78 -7.13
N ALA A 289 20.87 -16.61 -6.34
CA ALA A 289 20.29 -17.83 -5.79
C ALA A 289 19.04 -17.55 -4.92
N ARG A 290 18.98 -16.40 -4.24
CA ARG A 290 17.82 -16.04 -3.40
C ARG A 290 16.59 -15.62 -4.22
N SER A 291 16.77 -14.90 -5.34
CA SER A 291 15.68 -14.64 -6.29
C SER A 291 15.07 -15.94 -6.82
N THR A 292 15.89 -16.92 -7.21
CA THR A 292 15.40 -18.19 -7.78
C THR A 292 14.55 -19.04 -6.83
N LEU A 293 14.65 -18.82 -5.51
CA LEU A 293 13.78 -19.48 -4.53
C LEU A 293 12.38 -18.87 -4.43
N VAL A 294 12.19 -17.63 -4.90
CA VAL A 294 10.87 -16.96 -4.97
C VAL A 294 10.17 -17.23 -6.31
N GLU A 295 10.94 -17.51 -7.36
CA GLU A 295 10.45 -17.79 -8.72
C GLU A 295 9.56 -19.05 -8.83
N GLY A 296 9.70 -20.01 -7.91
CA GLY A 296 9.10 -21.35 -7.99
C GLY A 296 7.57 -21.46 -7.92
N THR A 297 6.83 -20.36 -7.77
CA THR A 297 5.35 -20.36 -7.62
C THR A 297 4.57 -19.63 -8.72
N GLN A 298 5.21 -18.89 -9.64
CA GLN A 298 4.48 -18.02 -10.56
C GLN A 298 4.31 -18.57 -12.00
N GLU A 299 5.22 -19.40 -12.51
CA GLU A 299 5.22 -19.86 -13.92
C GLU A 299 4.13 -20.89 -14.30
N LYS A 300 3.05 -21.03 -13.50
CA LYS A 300 2.04 -22.09 -13.68
C LYS A 300 0.59 -21.63 -13.84
N LYS A 301 0.35 -20.35 -14.13
CA LYS A 301 -0.99 -19.84 -14.54
C LYS A 301 -1.12 -19.55 -16.05
N ASP A 302 -0.02 -19.40 -16.80
CA ASP A 302 -0.06 -18.97 -18.22
C ASP A 302 -0.30 -20.12 -19.23
N ALA A 303 -1.15 -21.09 -18.86
CA ALA A 303 -1.57 -22.21 -19.72
C ALA A 303 -3.10 -22.32 -19.85
N LEU A 304 -3.82 -21.23 -19.59
CA LEU A 304 -5.24 -21.06 -19.88
C LEU A 304 -5.41 -20.10 -21.06
N GLU A 305 -6.32 -20.42 -21.97
CA GLU A 305 -6.61 -19.66 -23.19
C GLU A 305 -6.93 -18.19 -22.85
N GLN A 306 -6.06 -17.25 -23.22
CA GLN A 306 -6.22 -15.84 -22.87
C GLN A 306 -7.44 -15.24 -23.56
N LEU A 307 -8.27 -14.50 -22.81
CA LEU A 307 -9.36 -13.71 -23.38
C LEU A 307 -8.80 -12.39 -23.94
N SER A 308 -9.38 -11.88 -25.03
CA SER A 308 -9.14 -10.50 -25.45
C SER A 308 -9.95 -9.52 -24.60
N VAL A 309 -9.47 -8.27 -24.49
CA VAL A 309 -10.20 -7.23 -23.74
C VAL A 309 -11.54 -6.91 -24.39
N ASP A 310 -11.64 -6.95 -25.72
CA ASP A 310 -12.90 -6.78 -26.45
C ASP A 310 -13.93 -7.84 -26.05
N GLU A 311 -13.54 -9.11 -25.90
CA GLU A 311 -14.44 -10.18 -25.44
C GLU A 311 -14.88 -9.98 -23.99
N VAL A 312 -13.99 -9.49 -23.12
CA VAL A 312 -14.30 -9.17 -21.72
C VAL A 312 -15.28 -8.01 -21.63
N GLU A 313 -15.05 -6.90 -22.34
CA GLU A 313 -15.93 -5.73 -22.35
C GLU A 313 -17.30 -6.05 -22.96
N GLN A 314 -17.35 -6.79 -24.07
CA GLN A 314 -18.60 -7.22 -24.70
C GLN A 314 -19.40 -8.15 -23.78
N THR A 315 -18.73 -9.12 -23.14
CA THR A 315 -19.39 -10.05 -22.21
C THR A 315 -19.90 -9.32 -20.97
N PHE A 316 -19.10 -8.42 -20.39
CA PHE A 316 -19.51 -7.63 -19.22
C PHE A 316 -20.69 -6.71 -19.54
N THR A 317 -20.69 -6.07 -20.71
CA THR A 317 -21.82 -5.26 -21.19
C THR A 317 -23.09 -6.11 -21.35
N LYS A 318 -22.96 -7.27 -21.99
CA LYS A 318 -24.07 -8.22 -22.16
C LYS A 318 -24.62 -8.73 -20.84
N VAL A 319 -23.78 -9.05 -19.87
CA VAL A 319 -24.18 -9.41 -18.49
C VAL A 319 -24.89 -8.25 -17.81
N LYS A 320 -24.32 -7.04 -17.87
CA LYS A 320 -24.87 -5.84 -17.22
C LYS A 320 -26.28 -5.51 -17.71
N ASP A 321 -26.51 -5.63 -19.02
CA ASP A 321 -27.81 -5.32 -19.61
C ASP A 321 -28.82 -6.46 -19.41
N SER A 322 -28.39 -7.72 -19.57
CA SER A 322 -29.29 -8.89 -19.48
C SER A 322 -29.66 -9.25 -18.04
N CYS A 323 -28.73 -9.08 -17.08
CA CYS A 323 -28.88 -9.49 -15.68
C CYS A 323 -29.22 -8.33 -14.73
N LYS A 324 -29.65 -7.17 -15.29
CA LYS A 324 -29.93 -5.95 -14.54
C LYS A 324 -30.94 -6.14 -13.40
N SER A 325 -31.99 -6.94 -13.61
CA SER A 325 -33.00 -7.24 -12.57
C SER A 325 -32.36 -7.99 -11.40
N CYS A 326 -31.67 -9.09 -11.67
CA CYS A 326 -31.00 -9.89 -10.66
C CYS A 326 -29.95 -9.08 -9.88
N MET A 327 -29.17 -8.22 -10.54
CA MET A 327 -28.24 -7.29 -9.87
C MET A 327 -28.95 -6.28 -8.96
N GLN A 328 -30.17 -5.85 -9.32
CA GLN A 328 -30.97 -4.96 -8.48
C GLN A 328 -31.56 -5.73 -7.29
N GLU A 329 -32.07 -6.94 -7.51
CA GLU A 329 -32.63 -7.81 -6.47
C GLU A 329 -31.59 -8.13 -5.38
N VAL A 330 -30.34 -8.45 -5.76
CA VAL A 330 -29.22 -8.65 -4.82
C VAL A 330 -28.93 -7.40 -3.99
N ARG A 331 -29.13 -6.19 -4.55
CA ARG A 331 -28.90 -4.91 -3.84
C ARG A 331 -30.07 -4.49 -2.95
N THR A 332 -31.27 -5.02 -3.18
CA THR A 332 -32.50 -4.63 -2.46
C THR A 332 -33.10 -5.75 -1.61
N CYS A 333 -32.44 -6.90 -1.50
CA CYS A 333 -32.88 -8.03 -0.69
C CYS A 333 -32.93 -7.66 0.80
N SER A 334 -33.91 -8.21 1.54
CA SER A 334 -34.20 -7.80 2.92
C SER A 334 -33.78 -8.80 4.00
N ASN A 335 -33.53 -10.05 3.61
CA ASN A 335 -33.17 -11.15 4.52
C ASN A 335 -32.29 -12.17 3.78
N GLU A 336 -31.57 -12.98 4.57
CA GLU A 336 -30.57 -13.94 4.10
C GLU A 336 -31.10 -14.93 3.04
N VAL A 337 -32.34 -15.42 3.18
CA VAL A 337 -32.97 -16.33 2.21
C VAL A 337 -33.26 -15.62 0.88
N GLN A 338 -33.78 -14.38 0.92
CA GLN A 338 -33.96 -13.57 -0.29
C GLN A 338 -32.63 -13.20 -0.95
N CYS A 339 -31.61 -12.85 -0.16
CA CYS A 339 -30.31 -12.46 -0.68
C CYS A 339 -29.57 -13.63 -1.35
N SER A 340 -29.58 -14.81 -0.73
CA SER A 340 -29.04 -16.05 -1.31
C SER A 340 -29.79 -16.47 -2.58
N GLN A 341 -31.12 -16.41 -2.60
CA GLN A 341 -31.92 -16.66 -3.80
C GLN A 341 -31.61 -15.67 -4.93
N ALA A 342 -31.51 -14.37 -4.63
CA ALA A 342 -31.15 -13.36 -5.61
C ALA A 342 -29.71 -13.53 -6.14
N ALA A 343 -28.77 -13.93 -5.29
CA ALA A 343 -27.39 -14.22 -5.67
C ALA A 343 -27.30 -15.43 -6.61
N MET A 344 -27.99 -16.53 -6.29
CA MET A 344 -28.09 -17.70 -7.17
C MET A 344 -28.76 -17.35 -8.51
N ALA A 345 -29.81 -16.52 -8.50
CA ALA A 345 -30.46 -16.04 -9.73
C ALA A 345 -29.51 -15.20 -10.60
N LEU A 346 -28.69 -14.35 -9.98
CA LEU A 346 -27.65 -13.58 -10.68
C LEU A 346 -26.55 -14.49 -11.25
N GLN A 347 -26.03 -15.45 -10.47
CA GLN A 347 -25.04 -16.43 -10.94
C GLN A 347 -25.58 -17.25 -12.11
N LEU A 348 -26.84 -17.70 -12.07
CA LEU A 348 -27.47 -18.40 -13.19
C LEU A 348 -27.66 -17.49 -14.41
N CYS A 349 -28.02 -16.23 -14.22
CA CYS A 349 -28.11 -15.27 -15.33
C CYS A 349 -26.75 -15.04 -16.00
N MET A 350 -25.68 -14.88 -15.22
CA MET A 350 -24.30 -14.81 -15.71
C MET A 350 -23.89 -16.10 -16.41
N GLY A 351 -24.21 -17.26 -15.83
CA GLY A 351 -23.90 -18.58 -16.39
C GLY A 351 -24.53 -18.80 -17.76
N ARG A 352 -25.78 -18.36 -17.97
CA ARG A 352 -26.44 -18.41 -19.30
C ARG A 352 -25.73 -17.59 -20.38
N ILE A 353 -24.85 -16.67 -20.01
CA ILE A 353 -24.11 -15.80 -20.94
C ILE A 353 -22.67 -16.30 -21.12
N ILE A 354 -22.00 -16.64 -20.01
CA ILE A 354 -20.57 -17.00 -19.97
C ILE A 354 -20.36 -18.51 -20.22
N CYS A 355 -21.19 -19.37 -19.63
CA CYS A 355 -21.08 -20.82 -19.71
C CYS A 355 -22.43 -21.51 -19.99
N PRO A 356 -23.06 -21.27 -21.17
CA PRO A 356 -24.40 -21.79 -21.48
C PRO A 356 -24.59 -23.30 -21.28
N PRO A 357 -23.62 -24.20 -21.60
CA PRO A 357 -23.76 -25.64 -21.35
C PRO A 357 -23.89 -25.98 -19.86
N GLN A 358 -23.07 -25.36 -19.01
CA GLN A 358 -23.07 -25.57 -17.56
C GLN A 358 -24.35 -25.00 -16.93
N ALA A 359 -24.78 -23.81 -17.34
CA ALA A 359 -26.04 -23.23 -16.90
C ALA A 359 -27.26 -24.08 -17.32
N ALA A 360 -27.25 -24.66 -18.53
CA ALA A 360 -28.30 -25.59 -18.97
C ALA A 360 -28.29 -26.91 -18.16
N ALA A 361 -27.10 -27.43 -17.82
CA ALA A 361 -26.96 -28.61 -16.96
C ALA A 361 -27.49 -28.36 -15.55
N PHE A 362 -27.20 -27.19 -14.96
CA PHE A 362 -27.72 -26.79 -13.65
C PHE A 362 -29.25 -26.62 -13.65
N ILE A 363 -29.83 -25.96 -14.66
CA ILE A 363 -31.30 -25.88 -14.81
C ILE A 363 -31.94 -27.27 -14.87
N LYS A 364 -31.36 -28.18 -15.65
CA LYS A 364 -31.83 -29.57 -15.75
C LYS A 364 -31.68 -30.34 -14.43
N ALA A 365 -30.64 -30.06 -13.64
CA ALA A 365 -30.47 -30.68 -12.33
C ALA A 365 -31.55 -30.21 -11.35
N LEU A 366 -31.92 -28.93 -11.37
CA LEU A 366 -33.00 -28.35 -10.56
C LEU A 366 -34.41 -28.91 -10.86
N GLU A 367 -34.61 -29.55 -12.02
CA GLU A 367 -35.84 -30.26 -12.36
C GLU A 367 -35.91 -31.68 -11.73
N GLY A 368 -34.81 -32.16 -11.15
CA GLY A 368 -34.69 -33.48 -10.54
C GLY A 368 -34.62 -33.44 -9.01
N ASP A 369 -34.97 -34.56 -8.38
CA ASP A 369 -35.04 -34.73 -6.92
C ASP A 369 -33.69 -35.23 -6.32
N ASN A 370 -32.56 -34.84 -6.93
CA ASN A 370 -31.22 -35.31 -6.56
C ASN A 370 -30.32 -34.13 -6.19
N GLU A 371 -30.27 -33.82 -4.89
CA GLU A 371 -29.50 -32.70 -4.33
C GLU A 371 -28.02 -32.74 -4.72
N THR A 372 -27.38 -33.90 -4.70
CA THR A 372 -25.96 -34.06 -5.11
C THR A 372 -25.72 -33.73 -6.58
N ALA A 373 -26.70 -33.99 -7.45
CA ALA A 373 -26.61 -33.61 -8.86
C ALA A 373 -26.83 -32.10 -9.07
N VAL A 374 -27.64 -31.45 -8.22
CA VAL A 374 -27.83 -29.99 -8.22
C VAL A 374 -26.54 -29.29 -7.76
N GLU A 375 -25.95 -29.74 -6.65
CA GLU A 375 -24.70 -29.22 -6.08
C GLU A 375 -23.55 -29.33 -7.09
N ALA A 376 -23.30 -30.53 -7.65
CA ALA A 376 -22.24 -30.73 -8.63
C ALA A 376 -22.42 -29.90 -9.92
N ALA A 377 -23.66 -29.67 -10.36
CA ALA A 377 -23.94 -28.83 -11.53
C ALA A 377 -23.81 -27.33 -11.23
N PHE A 378 -24.15 -26.90 -10.01
CA PHE A 378 -23.91 -25.55 -9.53
C PHE A 378 -22.41 -25.25 -9.45
N ASP A 379 -21.64 -26.13 -8.82
CA ASP A 379 -20.18 -26.02 -8.72
C ASP A 379 -19.52 -25.96 -10.10
N ALA A 380 -19.93 -26.82 -11.05
CA ALA A 380 -19.41 -26.78 -12.41
C ALA A 380 -19.69 -25.43 -13.12
N MET A 381 -20.88 -24.84 -12.89
CA MET A 381 -21.20 -23.50 -13.40
C MET A 381 -20.36 -22.42 -12.72
N ASN A 382 -20.27 -22.42 -11.39
CA ASN A 382 -19.57 -21.42 -10.61
C ASN A 382 -18.05 -21.43 -10.87
N ASN A 383 -17.42 -22.60 -10.91
CA ASN A 383 -16.01 -22.77 -11.32
C ASN A 383 -15.73 -22.17 -12.71
N THR A 384 -16.69 -22.29 -13.65
CA THR A 384 -16.52 -21.71 -14.99
C THR A 384 -16.67 -20.18 -14.98
N LEU A 385 -17.54 -19.62 -14.12
CA LEU A 385 -17.66 -18.18 -13.90
C LEU A 385 -16.39 -17.59 -13.27
N GLU A 386 -15.83 -18.28 -12.27
CA GLU A 386 -14.57 -17.89 -11.62
C GLU A 386 -13.40 -17.93 -12.59
N GLN A 387 -13.26 -18.97 -13.41
CA GLN A 387 -12.25 -19.03 -14.48
C GLN A 387 -12.40 -17.91 -15.51
N PHE A 388 -13.64 -17.54 -15.88
CA PHE A 388 -13.86 -16.38 -16.74
C PHE A 388 -13.44 -15.07 -16.07
N GLN A 389 -13.73 -14.90 -14.78
CA GLN A 389 -13.29 -13.73 -14.00
C GLN A 389 -11.76 -13.64 -13.90
N GLU A 390 -11.07 -14.75 -13.63
CA GLU A 390 -9.60 -14.78 -13.59
C GLU A 390 -9.00 -14.41 -14.96
N ARG A 391 -9.44 -15.07 -16.04
CA ARG A 391 -8.97 -14.80 -17.41
C ARG A 391 -9.25 -13.35 -17.84
N GLY A 392 -10.42 -12.82 -17.47
CA GLY A 392 -10.81 -11.45 -17.76
C GLY A 392 -9.98 -10.42 -17.00
N ALA A 393 -9.68 -10.68 -15.71
CA ALA A 393 -8.78 -9.85 -14.92
C ALA A 393 -7.36 -9.83 -15.51
N SER A 394 -6.83 -10.98 -15.94
CA SER A 394 -5.53 -11.08 -16.61
C SER A 394 -5.49 -10.27 -17.92
N ALA A 395 -6.51 -10.38 -18.77
CA ALA A 395 -6.60 -9.61 -20.02
C ALA A 395 -6.61 -8.08 -19.76
N MET A 396 -7.37 -7.64 -18.75
CA MET A 396 -7.43 -6.24 -18.34
C MET A 396 -6.08 -5.74 -17.77
N GLN A 397 -5.34 -6.59 -17.05
CA GLN A 397 -4.00 -6.28 -16.54
C GLN A 397 -2.97 -6.13 -17.67
N GLU A 398 -3.01 -7.00 -18.69
CA GLU A 398 -2.14 -6.83 -19.87
C GLU A 398 -2.40 -5.48 -20.57
N GLN A 399 -3.67 -5.06 -20.68
CA GLN A 399 -3.99 -3.75 -21.22
C GLN A 399 -3.53 -2.60 -20.32
N ALA A 400 -3.62 -2.73 -19.00
CA ALA A 400 -3.06 -1.76 -18.06
C ALA A 400 -1.54 -1.58 -18.25
N VAL A 401 -0.81 -2.67 -18.50
CA VAL A 401 0.63 -2.65 -18.82
C VAL A 401 0.89 -1.98 -20.17
N ARG A 402 0.13 -2.34 -21.22
CA ARG A 402 0.24 -1.70 -22.55
C ARG A 402 -0.02 -0.19 -22.48
N GLU A 403 -1.05 0.24 -21.75
CA GLU A 403 -1.37 1.67 -21.54
C GLU A 403 -0.33 2.40 -20.67
N SER A 404 0.31 1.72 -19.71
CA SER A 404 1.45 2.30 -18.95
C SER A 404 2.65 2.55 -19.86
N LEU A 405 3.04 1.54 -20.65
CA LEU A 405 4.18 1.64 -21.56
C LEU A 405 3.99 2.69 -22.65
N ALA A 406 2.74 2.91 -23.11
CA ALA A 406 2.42 3.94 -24.09
C ALA A 406 2.44 5.39 -23.54
N LYS A 407 2.60 5.59 -22.23
CA LYS A 407 2.72 6.92 -21.58
C LYS A 407 4.18 7.36 -21.36
N LYS A 408 5.14 6.47 -21.62
CA LYS A 408 6.59 6.68 -21.45
C LYS A 408 7.25 6.97 -22.79
#